data_AF-A0A3D8LFK0-F1
#
_entry.id   AF-A0A3D8LFK0-F1
#
_cell.length_a   1.000
_cell.length_b   1.000
_cell.length_c   1.000
_cell.angle_alpha   90.00
_cell.angle_beta   90.00
_cell.angle_gamma   90.00
#
_symmetry.space_group_name_H-M   'P 1'
#
loop_
_entity.id
_entity.type
_entity.pdbx_description
1 polymer ?
#
loop_
_entity_poly.entity_id
_entity_poly.type
_entity_poly.pdbx_seq_one_letter_code
_entity_poly.pdbx_strand_id
1 'polypeptide(L)'
;MKDYLERLENGLNKSKTLLYKPDQTGLACSFVNGGLVIDTFIIEDDVIADALSKKGLNGVVEGSNFEMLKSNYSWFSLHVKTKQVYRELEKEAVLQA
;
A
#
# COMPACT_ATOMS: atom_id res chain seq x y z
N MET A 1 -1.10 10.47 2.32
CA MET A 1 -1.74 9.30 2.96
C MET A 1 -3.17 9.01 2.48
N LYS A 2 -4.18 9.88 2.69
CA LYS A 2 -5.59 9.57 2.32
C LYS A 2 -5.75 9.21 0.83
N ASP A 3 -5.12 9.99 -0.05
CA ASP A 3 -5.12 9.75 -1.50
C ASP A 3 -4.55 8.37 -1.89
N TYR A 4 -3.41 7.98 -1.31
CA TYR A 4 -2.80 6.66 -1.59
C TYR A 4 -3.72 5.50 -1.19
N LEU A 5 -4.39 5.59 -0.04
CA LEU A 5 -5.28 4.51 0.41
C LEU A 5 -6.54 4.41 -0.46
N GLU A 6 -7.10 5.51 -0.94
CA GLU A 6 -8.24 5.48 -1.86
C GLU A 6 -7.82 4.94 -3.24
N ARG A 7 -6.65 5.32 -3.74
CA ARG A 7 -6.11 4.81 -5.02
C ARG A 7 -5.80 3.31 -4.96
N LEU A 8 -5.21 2.84 -3.86
CA LEU A 8 -4.96 1.42 -3.62
C LEU A 8 -6.29 0.63 -3.62
N GLU A 9 -7.30 1.10 -2.90
CA GLU A 9 -8.62 0.44 -2.84
C GLU A 9 -9.26 0.34 -4.24
N ASN A 10 -9.24 1.45 -4.97
CA ASN A 10 -9.74 1.51 -6.34
C ASN A 10 -8.98 0.56 -7.28
N GLY A 11 -7.66 0.51 -7.16
CA GLY A 11 -6.80 -0.40 -7.92
C GLY A 11 -7.13 -1.86 -7.63
N LEU A 12 -7.23 -2.24 -6.35
CA LEU A 12 -7.58 -3.62 -5.93
C LEU A 12 -8.98 -4.03 -6.40
N ASN A 13 -9.93 -3.09 -6.43
CA ASN A 13 -11.29 -3.38 -6.87
C ASN A 13 -11.40 -3.65 -8.38
N LYS A 14 -10.50 -3.09 -9.19
CA LYS A 14 -10.54 -3.17 -10.66
C LYS A 14 -9.56 -4.19 -11.26
N SER A 15 -8.65 -4.74 -10.45
CA SER A 15 -7.58 -5.65 -10.89
C SER A 15 -7.67 -7.04 -10.22
N LYS A 16 -6.75 -7.91 -10.62
CA LYS A 16 -6.53 -9.24 -10.01
C LYS A 16 -5.10 -9.48 -9.55
N THR A 17 -4.20 -8.57 -9.92
CA THR A 17 -2.78 -8.63 -9.58
C THR A 17 -2.29 -7.23 -9.26
N LEU A 18 -1.51 -7.10 -8.20
CA LEU A 18 -0.74 -5.91 -7.86
C LEU A 18 0.74 -6.26 -8.02
N LEU A 19 1.42 -5.52 -8.88
CA LEU A 19 2.87 -5.55 -9.02
C LEU A 19 3.45 -4.37 -8.28
N TYR A 20 4.55 -4.57 -7.57
CA TYR A 20 5.29 -3.50 -6.93
C TYR A 20 6.79 -3.71 -7.01
N LYS A 21 7.52 -2.61 -7.06
CA LYS A 21 8.97 -2.60 -6.95
C LYS A 21 9.44 -1.35 -6.22
N PRO A 22 10.57 -1.42 -5.49
CA PRO A 22 11.23 -0.22 -5.00
C PRO A 22 11.54 0.73 -6.17
N ASP A 23 11.35 2.02 -5.93
CA ASP A 23 11.69 3.11 -6.84
C ASP A 23 12.43 4.20 -6.05
N GLN A 24 13.06 5.17 -6.74
CA GLN A 24 13.90 6.18 -6.09
C GLN A 24 13.15 7.00 -5.03
N THR A 25 11.85 7.21 -5.20
CA THR A 25 11.03 8.03 -4.31
C THR A 25 10.08 7.23 -3.43
N GLY A 26 10.02 5.89 -3.56
CA GLY A 26 9.11 5.06 -2.79
C GLY A 26 8.84 3.69 -3.39
N LEU A 27 7.57 3.28 -3.42
CA LEU A 27 7.13 1.99 -3.95
C LEU A 27 6.27 2.20 -5.21
N ALA A 28 6.83 1.91 -6.38
CA ALA A 28 6.08 1.93 -7.62
C ALA A 28 5.11 0.74 -7.66
N CYS A 29 3.83 1.03 -7.83
CA CYS A 29 2.74 0.06 -7.83
C CYS A 29 2.00 0.08 -9.17
N SER A 30 1.73 -1.10 -9.72
CA SER A 30 0.95 -1.27 -10.94
C SER A 30 -0.14 -2.33 -10.74
N PHE A 31 -1.37 -1.98 -11.08
CA PHE A 31 -2.52 -2.87 -10.99
C PHE A 31 -2.78 -3.51 -12.34
N VAL A 32 -2.94 -4.83 -12.37
CA VAL A 32 -3.04 -5.61 -13.62
C VAL A 32 -4.33 -6.44 -13.65
N ASN A 33 -5.03 -6.40 -14.78
CA ASN A 33 -6.20 -7.23 -15.05
C ASN A 33 -6.10 -7.85 -16.45
N GLY A 34 -6.08 -9.18 -16.55
CA GLY A 34 -5.98 -9.88 -17.84
C GLY A 34 -4.73 -9.52 -18.65
N GLY A 35 -3.60 -9.24 -17.98
CA GLY A 35 -2.35 -8.83 -18.62
C GLY A 35 -2.25 -7.35 -18.98
N LEU A 36 -3.28 -6.54 -18.72
CA LEU A 36 -3.29 -5.10 -18.95
C LEU A 36 -3.08 -4.32 -17.66
N VAL A 37 -2.21 -3.33 -17.69
CA VAL A 37 -2.04 -2.36 -16.59
C VAL A 37 -3.22 -1.39 -16.61
N ILE A 38 -3.96 -1.31 -15.51
CA ILE A 38 -5.16 -0.47 -15.40
C ILE A 38 -4.93 0.84 -14.63
N ASP A 39 -3.94 0.85 -13.73
CA ASP A 39 -3.52 2.04 -12.98
C ASP A 39 -2.07 1.83 -12.51
N THR A 40 -1.35 2.93 -12.33
CA THR A 40 0.01 2.94 -11.78
C THR A 40 0.24 4.23 -10.99
N PHE A 41 0.92 4.09 -9.86
CA PHE A 41 1.44 5.21 -9.09
C PHE A 41 2.56 4.81 -8.18
N ILE A 42 3.28 5.82 -7.70
CA ILE A 42 4.34 5.65 -6.73
C ILE A 42 3.79 6.03 -5.35
N ILE A 43 3.99 5.14 -4.38
CA ILE A 43 3.68 5.38 -2.98
C ILE A 43 4.95 5.90 -2.31
N GLU A 44 5.00 7.20 -2.05
CA GLU A 44 6.14 7.85 -1.37
C GLU A 44 6.06 7.71 0.16
N ASP A 45 4.87 7.42 0.68
CA ASP A 45 4.63 7.20 2.10
C ASP A 45 5.25 5.87 2.55
N ASP A 46 6.30 5.96 3.37
CA ASP A 46 7.09 4.80 3.78
C ASP A 46 6.32 3.82 4.66
N VAL A 47 5.31 4.29 5.41
CA VAL A 47 4.43 3.42 6.22
C VAL A 47 3.56 2.56 5.31
N ILE A 48 2.96 3.16 4.28
CA ILE A 48 2.16 2.41 3.31
C ILE A 48 3.06 1.48 2.51
N ALA A 49 4.19 1.97 2.02
CA ALA A 49 5.14 1.19 1.23
C ALA A 49 5.65 -0.05 1.99
N ASP A 50 6.10 0.12 3.24
CA ASP A 50 6.52 -0.99 4.11
C ASP A 50 5.37 -1.98 4.34
N ALA A 51 4.18 -1.49 4.69
CA ALA A 51 3.04 -2.36 4.96
C ALA A 51 2.60 -3.16 3.72
N LEU A 52 2.64 -2.55 2.53
CA LEU A 52 2.24 -3.18 1.27
C LEU A 52 3.28 -4.18 0.78
N SER A 53 4.58 -3.87 0.94
CA SER A 53 5.69 -4.75 0.53
C SER A 53 5.66 -6.11 1.21
N LYS A 54 5.00 -6.21 2.37
CA LYS A 54 4.80 -7.42 3.18
C LYS A 54 3.58 -8.26 2.76
N LYS A 55 2.81 -7.82 1.76
CA LYS A 55 1.59 -8.52 1.30
C LYS A 55 1.82 -9.45 0.12
N GLY A 56 2.95 -9.32 -0.57
CA GLY A 56 3.31 -10.11 -1.73
C GLY A 56 4.60 -10.89 -1.56
N LEU A 57 4.92 -11.64 -2.61
CA LEU A 57 6.20 -12.35 -2.75
C LEU A 57 6.92 -11.76 -3.97
N ASN A 58 8.18 -11.37 -3.79
CA ASN A 58 9.03 -10.85 -4.86
C ASN A 58 8.42 -9.73 -5.72
N GLY A 59 7.65 -8.83 -5.10
CA GLY A 59 7.02 -7.72 -5.83
C GLY A 59 5.68 -8.05 -6.47
N VAL A 60 5.08 -9.21 -6.16
CA VAL A 60 3.81 -9.64 -6.75
C VAL A 60 2.80 -10.01 -5.66
N VAL A 61 1.61 -9.44 -5.75
CA VAL A 61 0.42 -9.87 -5.01
C VAL A 61 -0.61 -10.39 -6.02
N GLU A 62 -0.87 -11.69 -6.01
CA GLU A 62 -1.82 -12.34 -6.91
C GLU A 62 -2.55 -13.50 -6.22
N GLY A 63 -3.57 -14.05 -6.88
CA GLY A 63 -4.31 -15.22 -6.39
C GLY A 63 -4.89 -15.00 -4.99
N SER A 64 -4.73 -15.97 -4.09
CA SER A 64 -5.26 -15.89 -2.72
C SER A 64 -4.72 -14.71 -1.91
N ASN A 65 -3.45 -14.32 -2.12
CA ASN A 65 -2.86 -13.16 -1.43
C ASN A 65 -3.54 -11.86 -1.87
N PHE A 66 -3.87 -11.73 -3.15
CA PHE A 66 -4.58 -10.58 -3.67
C PHE A 66 -6.01 -10.51 -3.13
N GLU A 67 -6.74 -11.62 -3.19
CA GLU A 67 -8.11 -11.69 -2.63
C GLU A 67 -8.13 -11.43 -1.12
N MET A 68 -7.11 -11.89 -0.39
CA MET A 68 -6.98 -11.60 1.05
C MET A 68 -6.69 -10.13 1.32
N LEU A 69 -5.81 -9.50 0.53
CA LEU A 69 -5.52 -8.06 0.66
C LEU A 69 -6.76 -7.22 0.35
N LYS A 70 -7.49 -7.56 -0.72
CA LYS A 70 -8.71 -6.89 -1.14
C LYS A 70 -9.82 -7.01 -0.10
N SER A 71 -10.10 -8.23 0.37
CA SER A 71 -11.16 -8.47 1.36
C SER A 71 -10.86 -7.86 2.74
N ASN A 72 -9.58 -7.78 3.12
CA ASN A 72 -9.14 -7.16 4.38
C ASN A 72 -8.61 -5.74 4.21
N TYR A 73 -8.98 -5.05 3.13
CA TYR A 73 -8.40 -3.75 2.84
C TYR A 73 -8.72 -2.69 3.91
N SER A 74 -9.92 -2.75 4.50
CA SER A 74 -10.31 -1.88 5.62
C SER A 74 -9.37 -2.04 6.83
N TRP A 75 -9.00 -3.27 7.17
CA TRP A 75 -8.02 -3.57 8.22
C TRP A 75 -6.62 -3.10 7.86
N PHE A 76 -6.19 -3.27 6.61
CA PHE A 76 -4.93 -2.73 6.12
C PHE A 76 -4.88 -1.20 6.27
N SER A 77 -5.92 -0.51 5.82
CA SER A 77 -6.07 0.94 5.92
C SER A 77 -6.01 1.44 7.37
N LEU A 78 -6.71 0.75 8.28
CA LEU A 78 -6.67 1.07 9.70
C LEU A 78 -5.27 0.85 10.29
N HIS A 79 -4.61 -0.26 9.97
CA HIS A 79 -3.25 -0.56 10.46
C HIS A 79 -2.25 0.54 10.08
N VAL A 80 -2.26 0.98 8.82
CA VAL A 80 -1.40 2.06 8.33
C VAL A 80 -1.71 3.37 9.07
N LYS A 81 -2.99 3.77 9.14
CA LYS A 81 -3.40 5.01 9.80
C LYS A 81 -2.96 5.04 11.27
N THR A 82 -3.16 3.95 11.99
CA THR A 82 -2.73 3.84 13.39
C THR A 82 -1.22 3.97 13.53
N LYS A 83 -0.43 3.28 12.70
CA LYS A 83 1.03 3.42 12.69
C LYS A 83 1.49 4.85 12.43
N GLN A 84 0.82 5.55 11.52
CA GLN A 84 1.13 6.94 11.21
C GLN A 84 0.89 7.84 12.43
N VAL A 85 -0.26 7.70 13.10
CA VAL A 85 -0.57 8.44 14.32
C VAL A 85 0.49 8.20 15.40
N TYR A 86 0.91 6.95 15.62
CA TYR A 86 1.97 6.66 16.58
C TYR A 86 3.29 7.36 16.23
N ARG A 87 3.68 7.37 14.96
CA ARG A 87 4.88 8.09 14.49
C ARG A 87 4.78 9.60 14.69
N GLU A 88 3.60 10.18 14.51
CA GLU A 88 3.38 11.61 14.73
C GLU A 88 3.54 11.95 16.22
N LEU A 89 2.92 11.16 17.10
CA LEU A 89 3.04 11.32 18.55
C LEU A 89 4.50 11.14 19.04
N GLU A 90 5.24 10.17 18.49
CA GLU A 90 6.66 9.98 18.81
C GLU A 90 7.51 11.19 18.40
N LYS A 91 7.25 11.79 17.23
CA LYS A 91 7.96 13.00 16.78
C LYS A 91 7.66 14.18 17.70
N GLU A 92 6.40 14.37 18.08
CA GLU A 92 6.00 15.45 19.01
C GLU A 92 6.64 15.28 20.39
N ALA A 93 6.69 14.06 20.92
CA ALA A 93 7.35 13.77 22.19
C ALA A 93 8.86 14.07 22.16
N VAL A 94 9.53 13.81 21.03
CA VAL A 94 10.96 14.13 20.84
C VAL A 94 11.19 15.63 20.70
N LEU A 95 10.26 16.39 20.12
CA LEU A 95 10.34 17.85 19.97
C LEU A 95 10.16 18.60 21.31
N GLN A 96 9.62 17.95 22.34
CA GLN A 96 9.41 18.52 23.67
C GLN A 96 10.47 18.12 24.71
N ALA A 97 11.42 17.26 24.34
CA ALA A 97 12.52 16.77 25.18
C ALA A 97 13.84 17.48 24.84
#